data_AF-A0AAJ1Q7V6-F1
#
_entry.id   AF-A0AAJ1Q7V6-F1
#
_cell.length_a   1.000
_cell.length_b   1.000
_cell.length_c   1.000
_cell.angle_alpha   90.00
_cell.angle_beta   90.00
_cell.angle_gamma   90.00
#
_symmetry.space_group_name_H-M   'P 1'
#
loop_
_entity.id
_entity.type
_entity.pdbx_description
1 polymer ?
#
loop_
_entity_poly.entity_id
_entity_poly.type
_entity_poly.pdbx_seq_one_letter_code
_entity_poly.pdbx_strand_id
1 'polypeptide(L)'
;TPHTFQPRIHVIKGVNVSTATACRQCEDAPCANVCPNGAISRDKGFVHVMQERCIGCKTCVVACPYGAMEVVVRPVIRHSG
;
A
#
# COMPACT_ATOMS: atom_id res chain seq x y z
N THR A 1 7.39 -4.45 19.42
CA THR A 1 8.05 -3.25 19.98
C THR A 1 7.56 -2.02 19.22
N PRO A 2 7.71 -0.79 19.74
CA PRO A 2 7.40 0.44 18.98
C PRO A 2 8.02 0.45 17.57
N HIS A 3 9.13 -0.26 17.39
CA HIS A 3 9.86 -0.42 16.12
C HIS A 3 9.14 -1.22 15.03
N THR A 4 8.01 -1.91 15.30
CA THR A 4 7.24 -2.65 14.29
C THR A 4 5.87 -2.05 13.99
N PHE A 5 5.47 -0.97 14.67
CA PHE A 5 4.22 -0.27 14.38
C PHE A 5 4.37 0.56 13.10
N GLN A 6 3.68 0.16 12.03
CA GLN A 6 3.61 0.89 10.77
C GLN A 6 2.15 1.32 10.56
N PRO A 7 1.80 2.58 10.87
CA PRO A 7 0.47 3.11 10.59
C PRO A 7 0.12 2.94 9.11
N ARG A 8 -1.11 2.52 8.83
CA ARG A 8 -1.67 2.45 7.46
C ARG A 8 -2.57 3.65 7.14
N ILE A 9 -2.36 4.75 7.87
CA ILE A 9 -3.07 6.03 7.72
C ILE A 9 -2.01 7.08 7.42
N HIS A 10 -2.18 7.79 6.30
CA HIS A 10 -1.31 8.88 5.87
C HIS A 10 -2.08 10.20 5.87
N VAL A 11 -1.48 11.27 6.39
CA VAL A 11 -2.09 12.60 6.38
C VAL A 11 -1.54 13.40 5.20
N ILE A 12 -2.43 13.76 4.27
CA ILE A 12 -2.13 14.65 3.16
C ILE A 12 -2.42 16.08 3.63
N LYS A 13 -1.40 16.94 3.60
CA LYS A 13 -1.50 18.35 3.98
C LYS A 13 -1.69 19.22 2.74
N GLY A 14 -2.81 19.93 2.67
CA GLY A 14 -3.03 21.04 1.76
C GLY A 14 -2.78 22.39 2.45
N VAL A 15 -2.95 23.48 1.70
CA VAL A 15 -2.67 24.85 2.19
C VAL A 15 -3.54 25.22 3.41
N ASN A 16 -4.83 24.89 3.37
CA ASN A 16 -5.80 25.22 4.43
C ASN A 16 -6.56 24.00 4.98
N VAL A 17 -6.32 22.80 4.43
CA VAL A 17 -7.04 21.57 4.79
C VAL A 17 -6.07 20.41 4.89
N SER A 18 -6.26 19.55 5.88
CA SER A 18 -5.55 18.27 5.99
C SER A 18 -6.56 17.14 5.89
N THR A 19 -6.24 16.10 5.12
CA THR A 19 -7.10 14.93 4.94
C THR A 19 -6.33 13.67 5.27
N ALA A 20 -6.93 12.81 6.11
CA ALA A 20 -6.40 11.48 6.39
C ALA A 20 -6.84 10.52 5.28
N THR A 21 -5.86 9.81 4.73
CA THR A 21 -6.03 8.82 3.68
C THR A 21 -5.68 7.44 4.23
N ALA A 22 -6.54 6.46 3.97
CA ALA A 22 -6.37 5.08 4.38
C ALA A 22 -6.98 4.14 3.33
N CYS A 23 -6.49 2.90 3.27
CA CYS A 23 -7.03 1.90 2.37
C CYS A 23 -8.50 1.61 2.71
N ARG A 24 -9.38 1.74 1.71
CA ARG A 24 -10.83 1.55 1.86
C ARG A 24 -11.31 0.10 1.73
N GLN A 25 -10.41 -0.85 1.46
CA GLN A 25 -10.76 -2.26 1.28
C GLN A 25 -11.81 -2.49 0.17
N CYS A 26 -11.70 -1.73 -0.93
CA CYS A 26 -12.67 -1.71 -2.04
C CYS A 26 -12.98 -3.10 -2.56
N GLU A 27 -14.26 -3.46 -2.70
CA GLU A 27 -14.71 -4.79 -3.15
C GLU A 27 -14.08 -5.21 -4.48
N ASP A 28 -14.13 -4.31 -5.47
CA ASP A 28 -13.55 -4.46 -6.81
C ASP A 28 -12.02 -4.38 -6.85
N ALA A 29 -11.40 -3.84 -5.78
CA ALA A 29 -9.97 -3.72 -5.57
C ALA A 29 -9.19 -3.33 -6.84
N PRO A 30 -9.37 -2.11 -7.41
CA PRO A 30 -8.71 -1.72 -8.66
C PRO A 30 -7.18 -1.81 -8.57
N CYS A 31 -6.60 -1.60 -7.38
CA CYS A 31 -5.18 -1.81 -7.13
C CYS A 31 -4.71 -3.26 -7.34
N ALA A 32 -5.56 -4.26 -7.05
CA ALA A 32 -5.28 -5.66 -7.30
C ALA A 32 -5.37 -5.97 -8.80
N ASN A 33 -6.43 -5.49 -9.46
CA ASN A 33 -6.68 -5.76 -10.89
C ASN A 33 -5.56 -5.26 -11.81
N VAL A 34 -4.88 -4.17 -11.45
CA VAL A 34 -3.78 -3.61 -12.24
C VAL A 34 -2.39 -4.13 -11.85
N CYS A 35 -2.28 -5.04 -10.88
CA CYS A 35 -0.99 -5.52 -10.42
C CYS A 35 -0.46 -6.62 -11.36
N PRO A 36 0.59 -6.36 -12.17
CA PRO A 36 1.03 -7.32 -13.17
C PRO A 36 1.71 -8.57 -12.57
N ASN A 37 2.16 -8.50 -11.31
CA ASN A 37 2.86 -9.60 -10.64
C ASN A 37 2.01 -10.31 -9.57
N GLY A 38 0.71 -10.03 -9.51
CA GLY A 38 -0.19 -10.64 -8.52
C GLY A 38 0.25 -10.41 -7.07
N ALA A 39 0.89 -9.27 -6.80
CA ALA A 39 1.39 -8.90 -5.47
C ALA A 39 0.30 -8.35 -4.56
N ILE A 40 -0.89 -8.07 -5.08
CA ILE A 40 -2.02 -7.54 -4.33
C ILE A 40 -3.20 -8.48 -4.56
N SER A 41 -3.79 -8.97 -3.49
CA SER A 41 -4.91 -9.90 -3.54
C SER A 41 -5.88 -9.67 -2.38
N ARG A 42 -7.11 -10.16 -2.53
CA ARG A 42 -8.08 -10.21 -1.45
C ARG A 42 -8.00 -11.58 -0.79
N ASP A 43 -7.73 -11.60 0.52
CA ASP A 43 -7.80 -12.78 1.36
C ASP A 43 -8.63 -12.48 2.60
N LYS A 44 -9.47 -13.43 3.04
CA LYS A 44 -10.30 -13.32 4.26
C LYS A 44 -11.04 -11.98 4.42
N GLY A 45 -11.52 -11.42 3.31
CA GLY A 45 -12.30 -10.18 3.31
C GLY A 45 -11.50 -8.88 3.31
N PHE A 46 -10.16 -8.93 3.23
CA PHE A 46 -9.31 -7.74 3.16
C PHE A 46 -8.31 -7.81 2.00
N VAL A 47 -7.98 -6.65 1.45
CA VAL A 47 -6.92 -6.47 0.46
C VAL A 47 -5.57 -6.50 1.17
N HIS A 48 -4.71 -7.41 0.74
CA HIS A 48 -3.36 -7.60 1.24
C HIS A 48 -2.32 -7.40 0.14
N VAL A 49 -1.11 -6.95 0.54
CA VAL A 49 0.03 -6.73 -0.37
C VAL A 49 1.17 -7.66 0.05
N MET A 50 1.51 -8.60 -0.84
CA MET A 50 2.68 -9.47 -0.76
C MET A 50 3.91 -8.71 -1.24
N GLN A 51 4.63 -8.08 -0.30
CA GLN A 51 5.76 -7.19 -0.60
C GLN A 51 6.88 -7.90 -1.36
N GLU A 52 7.11 -9.18 -1.08
CA GLU A 52 8.07 -10.05 -1.75
C GLU A 52 7.77 -10.26 -3.24
N ARG A 53 6.53 -10.04 -3.68
CA ARG A 53 6.13 -10.07 -5.10
C ARG A 53 6.07 -8.68 -5.71
N CYS A 54 6.20 -7.61 -4.93
CA CYS A 54 6.10 -6.25 -5.48
C CYS A 54 7.39 -5.89 -6.23
N ILE A 55 7.27 -5.59 -7.53
CA ILE A 55 8.39 -5.12 -8.37
C ILE A 55 8.52 -3.58 -8.40
N GLY A 56 7.69 -2.87 -7.63
CA GLY A 56 7.73 -1.40 -7.57
C GLY A 56 7.26 -0.68 -8.84
N CYS A 57 6.43 -1.31 -9.68
CA CYS A 57 5.94 -0.73 -10.94
C CYS A 57 4.96 0.45 -10.79
N LYS A 58 4.44 0.68 -9.58
CA LYS A 58 3.56 1.81 -9.22
C LYS A 58 2.18 1.84 -9.90
N THR A 59 1.77 0.84 -10.67
CA THR A 59 0.42 0.82 -11.29
C THR A 59 -0.70 0.89 -10.25
N CYS A 60 -0.53 0.21 -9.11
CA CYS A 60 -1.48 0.25 -8.00
C CYS A 60 -1.62 1.62 -7.34
N VAL A 61 -0.60 2.48 -7.42
CA VAL A 61 -0.64 3.87 -6.92
C VAL A 61 -1.61 4.68 -7.78
N VAL A 62 -1.48 4.58 -9.10
CA VAL A 62 -2.34 5.28 -10.06
C VAL A 62 -3.77 4.76 -10.01
N ALA A 63 -3.96 3.45 -9.86
CA ALA A 63 -5.29 2.85 -9.87
C ALA A 63 -6.09 3.05 -8.57
N CYS A 64 -5.47 3.49 -7.47
CA CYS A 64 -6.19 3.67 -6.21
C CYS A 64 -6.97 5.00 -6.22
N PRO A 65 -8.32 4.99 -6.26
CA PRO A 65 -9.09 6.23 -6.35
C PRO A 65 -9.06 7.05 -5.06
N TYR A 66 -8.60 6.45 -3.96
CA TYR A 66 -8.51 7.07 -2.65
C TYR A 66 -7.09 7.54 -2.30
N GLY A 67 -6.09 7.31 -3.17
CA GLY A 67 -4.70 7.70 -2.89
C GLY A 67 -4.06 6.92 -1.73
N ALA A 68 -4.56 5.73 -1.41
CA ALA A 68 -4.11 4.94 -0.25
C ALA A 68 -2.90 4.03 -0.52
N MET A 69 -2.39 4.03 -1.75
CA MET A 69 -1.27 3.19 -2.17
C MET A 69 -0.01 4.05 -2.32
N GLU A 70 1.09 3.60 -1.73
CA GLU A 70 2.41 4.22 -1.84
C GLU A 70 3.46 3.13 -2.07
N VAL A 71 4.47 3.42 -2.91
CA VAL A 71 5.66 2.58 -3.04
C VAL A 71 6.75 3.18 -2.16
N VAL A 72 7.01 2.51 -1.03
CA VAL A 72 8.06 2.93 -0.10
C VAL A 72 9.38 2.24 -0.43
N VAL A 73 10.47 3.00 -0.41
CA VAL A 73 11.83 2.43 -0.44
C VAL A 73 12.28 2.22 1.00
N ARG A 74 12.42 0.95 1.40
CA ARG A 74 13.01 0.59 2.68
C ARG A 74 14.36 -0.07 2.45
N PRO A 75 15.40 0.28 3.22
CA PRO A 75 16.64 -0.48 3.22
C PRO A 75 16.30 -1.92 3.62
N VAL A 76 16.60 -2.89 2.74
CA VAL A 76 16.51 -4.30 3.10
C VAL A 76 17.69 -4.59 4.02
N ILE A 77 17.47 -4.58 5.33
CA ILE A 77 18.46 -5.10 6.28
C ILE A 77 18.46 -6.62 6.13
N ARG A 78 19.34 -7.14 5.27
CA ARG A 78 19.65 -8.57 5.25
C ARG A 78 20.44 -8.84 6.52
N HIS A 79 19.79 -9.43 7.53
CA HIS A 79 20.52 -10.04 8.62
C HIS A 79 21.24 -11.27 8.06
N SER A 80 22.46 -11.04 7.60
CA SER A 80 23.42 -12.10 7.26
C SER A 80 23.73 -12.85 8.55
N GLY A 81 23.13 -14.03 8.71
CA GLY A 81 23.63 -15.06 9.60
C GLY A 81 24.71 -15.87 8.89
#